data_AF-A0A0D9NI54-F1
#
_entry.id   AF-A0A0D9NI54-F1
#
_cell.length_a   1.000
_cell.length_b   1.000
_cell.length_c   1.000
_cell.angle_alpha   90.00
_cell.angle_beta   90.00
_cell.angle_gamma   90.00
#
_symmetry.space_group_name_H-M   'P 1'
#
loop_
_entity.id
_entity.type
_entity.pdbx_description
1 polymer ?
#
loop_
_entity_poly.entity_id
_entity_poly.type
_entity_poly.pdbx_seq_one_letter_code
_entity_poly.pdbx_strand_id
1 'polypeptide(L)'
;MSKPWIFMQNTFQLIRHLIHLAAYVGDLATDFRSTLVSKIKFPRDETIIEVRYRSEGEDEPAARATTYKARVLYTKTLSIGELVNYLNSTNLSQSLRDKQELTQALSIFLNHYAKSANNLATIGSTKSFSLNPNAVRGDLSSGLEVIRGFFSSVRVATCRILVNINVSHGAFYHAGPLPALMNNYGVRNTVALERFLKLVRVQTTHLPEKRNKANEVIPRVKTIFGLARKDDGHGMAHPPRIRQHGAGAKDVEFWLDGEANSSRAPKAAAKGGAKGKGKGKDKAQPESSAASGSGRYITVFDFFRITYNRVLQHPQLPLINCGNRENPMYLPAEVCVVFAGQPSRSKLDGTQTQQMIRHAVRKPWENAASIVGEGIQTVGLDENSNVLLRSFGLRTTPGLIKVPGRVLAGPKVIYRGNKAADPRFGSWNMINIQFNTGASLAK
;
A
#
# COMPACT_ATOMS: atom_id res chain seq x y z
N MET A 1 9.74 23.94 -9.39
CA MET A 1 10.56 22.72 -9.21
C MET A 1 9.72 21.67 -8.51
N SER A 2 9.21 20.71 -9.29
CA SER A 2 8.43 19.56 -8.83
C SER A 2 9.32 18.65 -7.99
N LYS A 3 9.08 18.56 -6.68
CA LYS A 3 9.68 17.52 -5.84
C LYS A 3 8.95 16.21 -6.11
N PRO A 4 9.67 15.07 -6.26
CA PRO A 4 9.04 13.80 -6.58
C PRO A 4 8.08 13.39 -5.46
N TRP A 5 6.87 13.01 -5.86
CA TRP A 5 5.88 12.39 -4.98
C TRP A 5 6.41 11.03 -4.52
N ILE A 6 7.05 10.97 -3.35
CA ILE A 6 7.35 9.69 -2.69
C ILE A 6 6.05 9.18 -2.09
N PHE A 7 5.32 8.40 -2.88
CA PHE A 7 4.19 7.60 -2.44
C PHE A 7 4.73 6.43 -1.60
N MET A 8 4.88 6.62 -0.29
CA MET A 8 5.23 5.54 0.64
C MET A 8 4.43 5.72 1.92
N GLN A 9 4.18 4.63 2.65
CA GLN A 9 3.54 4.55 3.98
C GLN A 9 4.10 5.53 5.05
N ASN A 10 5.05 6.39 4.71
CA ASN A 10 5.59 7.44 5.57
C ASN A 10 4.57 8.52 5.94
N THR A 11 3.54 8.81 5.13
CA THR A 11 2.48 9.77 5.50
C THR A 11 1.64 9.26 6.68
N PHE A 12 1.41 7.94 6.73
CA PHE A 12 0.71 7.28 7.83
C PHE A 12 1.47 7.44 9.15
N GLN A 13 2.79 7.18 9.12
CA GLN A 13 3.64 7.39 10.28
C GLN A 13 3.73 8.87 10.64
N LEU A 14 3.90 9.79 9.67
CA LEU A 14 3.95 11.23 9.94
C LEU A 14 2.67 11.74 10.65
N ILE A 15 1.50 11.30 10.19
CA ILE A 15 0.20 11.72 10.74
C ILE A 15 -0.03 11.08 12.12
N ARG A 16 0.31 9.80 12.30
CA ARG A 16 0.31 9.14 13.62
C ARG A 16 1.30 9.80 14.60
N HIS A 17 2.35 10.43 14.07
CA HIS A 17 3.40 11.14 14.82
C HIS A 17 3.16 12.66 14.94
N LEU A 18 2.00 13.17 14.54
CA LEU A 18 1.53 14.50 14.94
C LEU A 18 1.20 14.52 16.45
N ILE A 19 2.05 13.92 17.29
CA ILE A 19 1.92 13.58 18.72
C ILE A 19 1.77 14.82 19.62
N HIS A 20 1.84 16.04 19.07
CA HIS A 20 1.25 17.22 19.73
C HIS A 20 -0.28 17.21 19.76
N LEU A 21 -0.93 16.26 19.06
CA LEU A 21 -2.37 16.01 19.04
C LEU A 21 -2.76 14.77 19.87
N ALA A 22 -1.91 14.27 20.77
CA ALA A 22 -2.23 13.13 21.63
C ALA A 22 -3.58 13.30 22.37
N ALA A 23 -3.90 14.54 22.74
CA ALA A 23 -5.19 14.92 23.33
C ALA A 23 -6.41 14.68 22.42
N TYR A 24 -6.22 14.52 21.12
CA TYR A 24 -7.28 14.41 20.10
C TYR A 24 -7.28 13.05 19.38
N VAL A 25 -6.43 12.09 19.76
CA VAL A 25 -6.34 10.77 19.07
C VAL A 25 -7.67 10.01 19.09
N GLY A 26 -8.46 10.16 20.16
CA GLY A 26 -9.80 9.59 20.25
C GLY A 26 -10.84 10.33 19.41
N ASP A 27 -10.56 11.55 18.95
CA ASP A 27 -11.52 12.46 18.33
C ASP A 27 -11.17 12.79 16.88
N LEU A 28 -10.23 12.06 16.29
CA LEU A 28 -9.62 12.35 14.99
C LEU A 28 -9.59 11.13 14.09
N ALA A 29 -10.04 11.29 12.85
CA ALA A 29 -9.88 10.34 11.76
C ALA A 29 -9.12 10.97 10.59
N THR A 30 -8.49 10.15 9.76
CA THR A 30 -7.71 10.61 8.60
C THR A 30 -7.74 9.60 7.46
N ASP A 31 -7.60 10.10 6.25
CA ASP A 31 -7.36 9.27 5.06
C ASP A 31 -5.90 8.79 4.94
N PHE A 32 -5.04 9.26 5.85
CA PHE A 32 -3.59 9.08 5.90
C PHE A 32 -2.86 9.64 4.68
N ARG A 33 -3.43 10.68 4.08
CA ARG A 33 -2.86 11.36 2.92
C ARG A 33 -2.87 12.86 3.10
N SER A 34 -4.05 13.47 3.22
CA SER A 34 -4.19 14.93 3.19
C SER A 34 -5.39 15.45 3.98
N THR A 35 -6.30 14.58 4.42
CA THR A 35 -7.54 15.00 5.07
C THR A 35 -7.60 14.49 6.51
N LEU A 36 -7.96 15.39 7.40
CA LEU A 36 -8.22 15.15 8.81
C LEU A 36 -9.68 15.49 9.09
N VAL A 37 -10.38 14.61 9.80
CA VAL A 37 -11.76 14.79 10.25
C VAL A 37 -11.71 14.75 11.78
N SER A 38 -12.03 15.86 12.42
CA SER A 38 -12.01 15.98 13.87
C SER A 38 -13.39 16.32 14.41
N LYS A 39 -13.75 15.76 15.57
CA LYS A 39 -14.93 16.16 16.32
C LYS A 39 -14.73 17.52 17.01
N ILE A 40 -13.48 17.86 17.33
CA ILE A 40 -13.12 19.09 18.05
C ILE A 40 -12.39 20.05 17.09
N LYS A 41 -12.80 21.32 17.07
CA LYS A 41 -12.10 22.36 16.32
C LYS A 41 -10.76 22.67 17.00
N PHE A 42 -9.68 22.68 16.22
CA PHE A 42 -8.37 23.11 16.74
C PHE A 42 -8.38 24.60 17.13
N PRO A 43 -7.57 25.01 18.12
CA PRO A 43 -7.55 26.41 18.59
C PRO A 43 -7.16 27.43 17.53
N ARG A 44 -6.39 27.01 16.51
CA ARG A 44 -5.93 27.86 15.41
C ARG A 44 -6.40 27.28 14.09
N ASP A 45 -6.80 28.17 13.17
CA ASP A 45 -7.19 27.77 11.82
C ASP A 45 -5.98 27.33 10.98
N GLU A 46 -4.77 27.73 11.34
CA GLU A 46 -3.53 27.22 10.75
C GLU A 46 -2.54 26.82 11.84
N THR A 47 -2.00 25.61 11.72
CA THR A 47 -0.92 25.11 12.58
C THR A 47 0.15 24.44 11.73
N ILE A 48 1.41 24.84 11.93
CA ILE A 48 2.56 24.16 11.34
C ILE A 48 3.17 23.27 12.40
N ILE A 49 3.25 21.97 12.10
CA ILE A 49 3.77 20.94 12.98
C ILE A 49 5.09 20.44 12.39
N GLU A 50 6.17 20.57 13.14
CA GLU A 50 7.46 20.00 12.76
C GLU A 50 7.56 18.59 13.32
N VAL A 51 7.69 17.61 12.43
CA VAL A 51 7.77 16.19 12.78
C VAL A 51 9.17 15.69 12.46
N ARG A 52 9.95 15.36 13.48
CA ARG A 52 11.20 14.62 13.31
C ARG A 52 10.89 13.16 13.00
N TYR A 53 11.37 12.68 11.87
CA TYR A 53 11.13 11.31 11.42
C TYR A 53 11.82 10.29 12.32
N ARG A 54 11.07 9.28 12.75
CA ARG A 54 11.59 8.05 13.37
C ARG A 54 11.03 6.85 12.62
N SER A 55 11.80 5.77 12.60
CA SER A 55 11.38 4.53 11.93
C SER A 55 10.29 3.84 12.74
N GLU A 56 9.55 2.93 12.09
CA GLU A 56 8.52 2.12 12.74
C GLU A 56 9.09 1.34 13.94
N GLY A 57 8.51 1.53 15.12
CA GLY A 57 8.92 0.89 16.38
C GLY A 57 9.99 1.66 17.20
N GLU A 58 10.62 2.70 16.65
CA GLU A 58 11.59 3.52 17.40
C GLU A 58 10.90 4.46 18.40
N ASP A 59 11.44 4.60 19.61
CA ASP A 59 10.93 5.56 20.61
C ASP A 59 11.33 6.99 20.28
N GLU A 60 12.56 7.20 19.83
CA GLU A 60 13.13 8.53 19.59
C GLU A 60 13.66 8.65 18.16
N PRO A 61 13.49 9.81 17.51
CA PRO A 61 14.14 10.10 16.24
C PRO A 61 15.68 9.99 16.34
N ALA A 62 16.33 9.50 15.29
CA ALA A 62 17.78 9.49 15.22
C ALA A 62 18.36 10.92 15.32
N ALA A 63 19.61 11.05 15.81
CA ALA A 63 20.28 12.36 16.00
C ALA A 63 20.35 13.26 14.75
N ARG A 64 20.25 12.66 13.56
CA ARG A 64 20.23 13.31 12.23
C ARG A 64 18.96 12.99 11.45
N ALA A 65 17.87 12.73 12.15
CA ALA A 65 16.57 12.47 11.57
C ALA A 65 16.13 13.64 10.69
N THR A 66 15.56 13.31 9.53
CA THR A 66 14.94 14.31 8.67
C THR A 66 13.72 14.91 9.37
N THR A 67 13.66 16.24 9.46
CA THR A 67 12.48 16.96 9.94
C THR A 67 11.57 17.29 8.79
N TYR A 68 10.30 16.93 8.91
CA TYR A 68 9.23 17.30 7.99
C TYR A 68 8.40 18.42 8.60
N LYS A 69 7.91 19.35 7.77
CA LYS A 69 6.91 20.34 8.20
C LYS A 69 5.56 19.97 7.63
N ALA A 70 4.63 19.63 8.51
CA ALA A 70 3.23 19.36 8.17
C ALA A 70 2.41 20.62 8.45
N ARG A 71 1.71 21.12 7.44
CA ARG A 71 0.78 22.25 7.58
C ARG A 71 -0.63 21.70 7.74
N VAL A 72 -1.25 21.97 8.89
CA VAL A 72 -2.66 21.65 9.16
C VAL A 72 -3.46 22.94 9.00
N LEU A 73 -4.42 22.91 8.09
CA LEU A 73 -5.29 24.05 7.77
C LEU A 73 -6.74 23.65 8.02
N TYR A 74 -7.44 24.45 8.81
CA TYR A 74 -8.88 24.37 8.96
C TYR A 74 -9.55 24.75 7.64
N THR A 75 -10.45 23.90 7.17
CA THR A 75 -11.14 24.07 5.89
C THR A 75 -12.60 24.47 6.08
N LYS A 76 -13.36 23.66 6.83
CA LYS A 76 -14.77 23.90 7.14
C LYS A 76 -15.25 23.02 8.29
N THR A 77 -16.36 23.43 8.90
CA THR A 77 -17.16 22.62 9.83
C THR A 77 -18.30 21.98 9.06
N LEU A 78 -18.50 20.68 9.26
CA LEU A 78 -19.57 19.91 8.62
C LEU A 78 -20.64 19.54 9.67
N SER A 79 -21.88 19.96 9.44
CA SER A 79 -22.98 19.72 10.39
C SER A 79 -23.67 18.38 10.13
N ILE A 80 -23.52 17.44 11.08
CA ILE A 80 -24.30 16.19 11.07
C ILE A 80 -25.79 16.47 11.30
N GLY A 81 -26.14 17.52 12.06
CA GLY A 81 -27.53 17.92 12.27
C GLY A 81 -28.21 18.34 10.97
N GLU A 82 -27.54 19.13 10.13
CA GLU A 82 -28.05 19.50 8.80
C GLU A 82 -28.22 18.28 7.89
N LEU A 83 -27.29 17.32 7.97
CA LEU A 83 -27.41 16.05 7.25
C LEU A 83 -28.66 15.28 7.69
N VAL A 84 -28.89 15.14 9.00
CA VAL A 84 -30.07 14.45 9.54
C VAL A 84 -31.36 15.16 9.13
N ASN A 85 -31.40 16.49 9.22
CA ASN A 85 -32.54 17.30 8.78
C ASN A 85 -32.84 17.10 7.29
N TYR A 86 -31.79 17.11 6.46
CA TYR A 86 -31.91 16.82 5.03
C TYR A 86 -32.44 15.40 4.78
N LEU A 87 -31.94 14.39 5.50
CA LEU A 87 -32.35 13.00 5.32
C LEU A 87 -33.79 12.72 5.73
N ASN A 88 -34.31 13.47 6.70
CA ASN A 88 -35.69 13.37 7.18
C ASN A 88 -36.66 14.30 6.45
N SER A 89 -36.17 15.12 5.52
CA SER A 89 -37.02 16.04 4.78
C SER A 89 -37.92 15.32 3.79
N THR A 90 -39.16 15.77 3.73
CA THR A 90 -40.13 15.39 2.68
C THR A 90 -40.04 16.28 1.45
N ASN A 91 -39.21 17.33 1.47
CA ASN A 91 -39.04 18.25 0.35
C ASN A 91 -38.02 17.71 -0.67
N LEU A 92 -38.52 17.27 -1.82
CA LEU A 92 -37.72 16.77 -2.94
C LEU A 92 -36.74 17.79 -3.53
N SER A 93 -37.02 19.09 -3.37
CA SER A 93 -36.18 20.18 -3.87
C SER A 93 -35.12 20.61 -2.86
N GLN A 94 -35.16 20.10 -1.63
CA GLN A 94 -34.15 20.43 -0.65
C GLN A 94 -32.80 19.88 -1.10
N SER A 95 -31.79 20.74 -1.12
CA SER A 95 -30.41 20.36 -1.38
C SER A 95 -29.57 20.61 -0.13
N LEU A 96 -28.58 19.74 0.08
CA LEU A 96 -27.59 19.90 1.13
C LEU A 96 -26.26 20.26 0.47
N ARG A 97 -25.79 21.49 0.67
CA ARG A 97 -24.61 22.05 0.03
C ARG A 97 -23.37 21.17 0.21
N ASP A 98 -23.12 20.72 1.44
CA ASP A 98 -21.93 19.95 1.82
C ASP A 98 -22.16 18.43 1.81
N LYS A 99 -23.17 17.93 1.09
CA LYS A 99 -23.53 16.50 1.09
C LYS A 99 -22.36 15.60 0.70
N GLN A 100 -21.57 16.00 -0.29
CA GLN A 100 -20.44 15.20 -0.78
C GLN A 100 -19.30 15.18 0.24
N GLU A 101 -18.97 16.33 0.83
CA GLU A 101 -17.95 16.45 1.86
C GLU A 101 -18.32 15.69 3.14
N LEU A 102 -19.59 15.75 3.56
CA LEU A 102 -20.11 14.95 4.66
C LEU A 102 -19.98 13.45 4.39
N THR A 103 -20.39 13.00 3.19
CA THR A 103 -20.28 11.59 2.79
C THR A 103 -18.81 11.13 2.76
N GLN A 104 -17.91 11.99 2.28
CA GLN A 104 -16.48 11.73 2.26
C GLN A 104 -15.89 11.69 3.67
N ALA A 105 -16.24 12.64 4.55
CA ALA A 105 -15.78 12.69 5.93
C ALA A 105 -16.20 11.44 6.71
N LEU A 106 -17.45 11.00 6.56
CA LEU A 106 -17.95 9.76 7.15
C LEU A 106 -17.24 8.53 6.56
N SER A 107 -16.92 8.52 5.27
CA SER A 107 -16.16 7.43 4.65
C SER A 107 -14.70 7.39 5.11
N ILE A 108 -14.07 8.55 5.36
CA ILE A 108 -12.74 8.64 5.95
C ILE A 108 -12.76 8.09 7.37
N PHE A 109 -13.74 8.53 8.17
CA PHE A 109 -13.95 8.03 9.52
C PHE A 109 -14.09 6.50 9.55
N LEU A 110 -15.00 5.95 8.72
CA LEU A 110 -15.24 4.51 8.65
C LEU A 110 -13.96 3.72 8.33
N ASN A 111 -13.19 4.18 7.35
CA ASN A 111 -12.02 3.43 6.87
C ASN A 111 -10.73 3.73 7.66
N HIS A 112 -10.76 4.66 8.61
CA HIS A 112 -9.60 4.95 9.45
C HIS A 112 -9.17 3.73 10.27
N TYR A 113 -10.14 3.03 10.88
CA TYR A 113 -9.90 1.86 11.73
C TYR A 113 -9.03 0.81 11.03
N ALA A 114 -9.40 0.42 9.81
CA ALA A 114 -8.73 -0.65 9.09
C ALA A 114 -7.25 -0.35 8.77
N LYS A 115 -6.89 0.92 8.65
CA LYS A 115 -5.51 1.34 8.44
C LYS A 115 -4.73 1.48 9.74
N SER A 116 -5.41 1.75 10.85
CA SER A 116 -4.81 1.88 12.19
C SER A 116 -4.60 0.53 12.88
N ALA A 117 -5.36 -0.50 12.49
CA ALA A 117 -5.28 -1.83 13.07
C ALA A 117 -4.03 -2.58 12.58
N ASN A 118 -3.29 -3.20 13.52
CA ASN A 118 -2.06 -3.94 13.20
C ASN A 118 -2.30 -5.31 12.55
N ASN A 119 -3.53 -5.83 12.61
CA ASN A 119 -3.92 -7.14 12.11
C ASN A 119 -4.73 -7.09 10.80
N LEU A 120 -4.79 -5.92 10.16
CA LEU A 120 -5.50 -5.71 8.90
C LEU A 120 -4.54 -5.19 7.84
N ALA A 121 -4.68 -5.68 6.60
CA ALA A 121 -4.11 -5.06 5.42
C ALA A 121 -5.19 -4.29 4.67
N THR A 122 -4.80 -3.21 3.99
CA THR A 122 -5.72 -2.40 3.18
C THR A 122 -5.28 -2.32 1.74
N ILE A 123 -6.23 -2.45 0.81
CA ILE A 123 -6.02 -2.13 -0.62
C ILE A 123 -6.85 -0.89 -0.95
N GLY A 124 -6.17 0.21 -1.28
CA GLY A 124 -6.81 1.51 -1.43
C GLY A 124 -7.32 2.04 -0.10
N SER A 125 -8.38 2.85 -0.13
CA SER A 125 -8.99 3.42 1.07
C SER A 125 -10.19 2.65 1.60
N THR A 126 -10.74 1.71 0.83
CA THR A 126 -12.07 1.14 1.10
C THR A 126 -12.07 -0.37 1.24
N LYS A 127 -10.95 -1.06 1.01
CA LYS A 127 -10.89 -2.53 1.11
C LYS A 127 -9.96 -2.94 2.24
N SER A 128 -10.47 -3.79 3.12
CA SER A 128 -9.80 -4.26 4.33
C SER A 128 -9.74 -5.78 4.32
N PHE A 129 -8.60 -6.35 4.69
CA PHE A 129 -8.29 -7.77 4.62
C PHE A 129 -7.72 -8.23 5.96
N SER A 130 -8.32 -9.27 6.55
CA SER A 130 -7.82 -9.80 7.82
C SER A 130 -6.51 -10.55 7.62
N LEU A 131 -5.51 -10.25 8.45
CA LEU A 131 -4.22 -10.96 8.49
C LEU A 131 -4.17 -12.02 9.58
N ASN A 132 -5.26 -12.22 10.33
CA ASN A 132 -5.34 -13.26 11.33
C ASN A 132 -5.17 -14.66 10.69
N PRO A 133 -4.71 -15.67 11.46
CA PRO A 133 -4.58 -17.04 10.96
C PRO A 133 -5.90 -17.64 10.46
N ASN A 134 -7.02 -17.25 11.07
CA ASN A 134 -8.36 -17.75 10.72
C ASN A 134 -8.98 -17.05 9.51
N ALA A 135 -8.27 -16.11 8.88
CA ALA A 135 -8.76 -15.44 7.69
C ALA A 135 -8.92 -16.44 6.53
N VAL A 136 -9.98 -16.28 5.73
CA VAL A 136 -10.21 -17.15 4.57
C VAL A 136 -9.19 -16.82 3.48
N ARG A 137 -8.34 -17.80 3.18
CA ARG A 137 -7.21 -17.70 2.24
C ARG A 137 -7.24 -18.84 1.23
N GLY A 138 -6.60 -18.61 0.09
CA GLY A 138 -6.34 -19.64 -0.91
C GLY A 138 -5.01 -19.39 -1.60
N ASP A 139 -4.34 -20.45 -2.06
CA ASP A 139 -3.12 -20.29 -2.86
C ASP A 139 -3.45 -19.91 -4.30
N LEU A 140 -2.80 -18.88 -4.81
CA LEU A 140 -2.87 -18.49 -6.22
C LEU A 140 -1.71 -19.05 -7.02
N SER A 141 -0.75 -19.74 -6.39
CA SER A 141 0.53 -20.18 -6.94
C SER A 141 1.50 -19.02 -7.25
N SER A 142 2.73 -19.37 -7.63
CA SER A 142 3.80 -18.42 -7.98
C SER A 142 4.11 -17.36 -6.91
N GLY A 143 4.06 -17.76 -5.64
CA GLY A 143 4.39 -16.83 -4.55
C GLY A 143 3.23 -15.94 -4.09
N LEU A 144 2.00 -16.17 -4.56
CA LEU A 144 0.84 -15.35 -4.24
C LEU A 144 -0.26 -16.16 -3.55
N GLU A 145 -0.94 -15.53 -2.58
CA GLU A 145 -2.19 -16.00 -1.97
C GLU A 145 -3.35 -15.05 -2.28
N VAL A 146 -4.57 -15.56 -2.30
CA VAL A 146 -5.79 -14.75 -2.23
C VAL A 146 -6.23 -14.66 -0.79
N ILE A 147 -6.53 -13.45 -0.32
CA ILE A 147 -7.15 -13.21 0.98
C ILE A 147 -8.53 -12.62 0.75
N ARG A 148 -9.55 -13.18 1.42
CA ARG A 148 -10.88 -12.58 1.47
C ARG A 148 -10.84 -11.33 2.35
N GLY A 149 -11.44 -10.27 1.85
CA GLY A 149 -11.63 -9.02 2.57
C GLY A 149 -12.99 -8.44 2.32
N PHE A 150 -13.17 -7.20 2.75
CA PHE A 150 -14.43 -6.48 2.65
C PHE A 150 -14.19 -5.07 2.13
N PHE A 151 -15.01 -4.68 1.16
CA PHE A 151 -15.16 -3.30 0.74
C PHE A 151 -16.14 -2.60 1.68
N SER A 152 -15.82 -1.38 2.13
CA SER A 152 -16.66 -0.54 2.97
C SER A 152 -16.76 0.89 2.46
N SER A 153 -17.97 1.43 2.47
CA SER A 153 -18.25 2.83 2.12
C SER A 153 -19.49 3.36 2.82
N VAL A 154 -19.57 4.67 3.01
CA VAL A 154 -20.78 5.32 3.51
C VAL A 154 -21.64 5.78 2.35
N ARG A 155 -22.96 5.59 2.49
CA ARG A 155 -23.99 6.06 1.55
C ARG A 155 -25.04 6.84 2.33
N VAL A 156 -25.38 8.02 1.84
CA VAL A 156 -26.45 8.86 2.40
C VAL A 156 -27.71 8.57 1.60
N ALA A 157 -28.73 7.98 2.25
CA ALA A 157 -30.01 7.59 1.64
C ALA A 157 -31.18 8.19 2.43
N THR A 158 -32.37 8.21 1.84
CA THR A 158 -33.57 8.75 2.50
C THR A 158 -33.75 8.16 3.91
N CYS A 159 -33.93 9.04 4.89
CA CYS A 159 -34.06 8.75 6.33
C CYS A 159 -32.86 8.08 7.02
N ARG A 160 -31.79 7.67 6.32
CA ARG A 160 -30.73 6.84 6.93
C ARG A 160 -29.35 7.07 6.31
N ILE A 161 -28.33 7.02 7.15
CA ILE A 161 -26.94 6.82 6.71
C ILE A 161 -26.69 5.31 6.68
N LEU A 162 -26.24 4.82 5.53
CA LEU A 162 -26.02 3.41 5.27
C LEU A 162 -24.52 3.13 5.19
N VAL A 163 -24.08 2.03 5.80
CA VAL A 163 -22.76 1.47 5.54
C VAL A 163 -22.91 0.34 4.54
N ASN A 164 -22.32 0.53 3.37
CA ASN A 164 -22.29 -0.47 2.31
C ASN A 164 -21.05 -1.34 2.48
N ILE A 165 -21.27 -2.61 2.81
CA ILE A 165 -20.23 -3.64 2.95
C ILE A 165 -20.41 -4.69 1.86
N ASN A 166 -19.35 -5.03 1.15
CA ASN A 166 -19.36 -6.11 0.16
C ASN A 166 -18.12 -6.99 0.30
N VAL A 167 -18.25 -8.28 -0.02
CA VAL A 167 -17.10 -9.19 -0.07
C VAL A 167 -16.13 -8.74 -1.17
N SER A 168 -14.85 -8.80 -0.87
CA SER A 168 -13.77 -8.56 -1.82
C SER A 168 -12.69 -9.62 -1.70
N HIS A 169 -11.84 -9.71 -2.72
CA HIS A 169 -10.69 -10.60 -2.74
C HIS A 169 -9.49 -9.80 -3.23
N GLY A 170 -8.33 -10.04 -2.63
CA GLY A 170 -7.08 -9.39 -2.99
C GLY A 170 -5.98 -10.44 -3.11
N ALA A 171 -5.07 -10.24 -4.04
CA ALA A 171 -3.86 -11.06 -4.16
C ALA A 171 -2.75 -10.45 -3.29
N PHE A 172 -2.09 -11.28 -2.49
CA PHE A 172 -1.03 -10.90 -1.56
C PHE A 172 0.20 -11.77 -1.77
N TYR A 173 1.38 -11.24 -1.49
CA TYR A 173 2.61 -12.04 -1.49
C TYR A 173 2.62 -13.01 -0.31
N HIS A 174 3.08 -14.22 -0.54
CA HIS A 174 3.39 -15.16 0.54
C HIS A 174 4.44 -14.56 1.48
N ALA A 175 4.15 -14.58 2.77
CA ALA A 175 5.07 -14.14 3.81
C ALA A 175 6.15 -15.20 4.07
N GLY A 176 7.31 -14.78 4.58
CA GLY A 176 8.41 -15.68 4.94
C GLY A 176 9.72 -15.35 4.23
N PRO A 177 10.70 -16.28 4.22
CA PRO A 177 12.01 -16.04 3.63
C PRO A 177 11.91 -15.62 2.16
N LEU A 178 12.58 -14.53 1.80
CA LEU A 178 12.59 -14.04 0.40
C LEU A 178 13.07 -15.10 -0.61
N PRO A 179 14.06 -15.97 -0.31
CA PRO A 179 14.43 -17.05 -1.22
C PRO A 179 13.27 -18.00 -1.53
N ALA A 180 12.41 -18.30 -0.54
CA ALA A 180 11.24 -19.14 -0.76
C ALA A 180 10.23 -18.45 -1.68
N LEU A 181 10.00 -17.14 -1.51
CA LEU A 181 9.14 -16.36 -2.41
C LEU A 181 9.69 -16.34 -3.85
N MET A 182 11.00 -16.14 -4.01
CA MET A 182 11.67 -16.16 -5.33
C MET A 182 11.56 -17.54 -5.98
N ASN A 183 11.76 -18.62 -5.21
CA ASN A 183 11.64 -19.99 -5.69
C ASN A 183 10.20 -20.32 -6.09
N ASN A 184 9.22 -19.91 -5.28
CA ASN A 184 7.80 -20.11 -5.57
C ASN A 184 7.40 -19.40 -6.86
N TYR A 185 7.92 -18.18 -7.11
CA TYR A 185 7.69 -17.47 -8.37
C TYR A 185 8.19 -18.26 -9.61
N GLY A 186 9.23 -19.08 -9.41
CA GLY A 186 9.73 -20.05 -10.38
C GLY A 186 10.86 -19.53 -11.28
N VAL A 187 11.36 -20.42 -12.14
CA VAL A 187 12.49 -20.17 -13.06
C VAL A 187 12.02 -19.36 -14.27
N ARG A 188 11.67 -18.09 -14.04
CA ARG A 188 11.49 -17.09 -15.09
C ARG A 188 12.80 -16.33 -15.30
N ASN A 189 12.80 -15.37 -16.24
CA ASN A 189 13.93 -14.47 -16.39
C ASN A 189 13.99 -13.44 -15.24
N THR A 190 15.17 -12.86 -15.04
CA THR A 190 15.44 -11.87 -13.98
C THR A 190 14.61 -10.60 -14.13
N VAL A 191 14.19 -10.22 -15.34
CA VAL A 191 13.38 -9.02 -15.58
C VAL A 191 11.96 -9.21 -15.06
N ALA A 192 11.38 -10.39 -15.26
CA ALA A 192 10.07 -10.76 -14.72
C ALA A 192 10.11 -10.82 -13.19
N LEU A 193 11.18 -11.41 -12.63
CA LEU A 193 11.41 -11.46 -11.19
C LEU A 193 11.56 -10.05 -10.57
N GLU A 194 12.32 -9.16 -11.22
CA GLU A 194 12.43 -7.77 -10.77
C GLU A 194 11.05 -7.10 -10.72
N ARG A 195 10.24 -7.24 -11.77
CA ARG A 195 8.88 -6.68 -11.79
C ARG A 195 8.00 -7.24 -10.68
N PHE A 196 8.14 -8.53 -10.38
CA PHE A 196 7.39 -9.20 -9.32
C PHE A 196 7.80 -8.73 -7.92
N LEU A 197 9.11 -8.57 -7.66
CA LEU A 197 9.62 -8.15 -6.35
C LEU A 197 9.59 -6.63 -6.13
N LYS A 198 9.34 -5.84 -7.18
CA LYS A 198 9.36 -4.39 -7.11
C LYS A 198 8.39 -3.86 -6.06
N LEU A 199 8.90 -3.03 -5.15
CA LEU A 199 8.19 -2.43 -4.01
C LEU A 199 7.73 -3.41 -2.92
N VAL A 200 8.15 -4.68 -2.98
CA VAL A 200 7.98 -5.59 -1.85
C VAL A 200 8.85 -5.10 -0.69
N ARG A 201 8.25 -5.01 0.50
CA ARG A 201 8.93 -4.68 1.75
C ARG A 201 9.47 -5.96 2.38
N VAL A 202 10.70 -5.90 2.84
CA VAL A 202 11.41 -7.01 3.50
C VAL A 202 12.06 -6.56 4.80
N GLN A 203 12.03 -7.42 5.81
CA GLN A 203 12.80 -7.28 7.04
C GLN A 203 14.19 -7.86 6.83
N THR A 204 15.23 -7.13 7.25
CA THR A 204 16.60 -7.65 7.20
C THR A 204 16.98 -8.37 8.50
N THR A 205 17.63 -9.52 8.38
CA THR A 205 17.96 -10.40 9.53
C THR A 205 19.46 -10.53 9.83
N HIS A 206 20.34 -9.93 9.03
CA HIS A 206 21.80 -10.03 9.19
C HIS A 206 22.41 -9.09 10.24
N LEU A 207 21.61 -8.20 10.82
CA LEU A 207 22.06 -7.25 11.84
C LEU A 207 21.41 -7.61 13.18
N PRO A 208 22.07 -7.33 14.32
CA PRO A 208 21.51 -7.58 15.64
C PRO A 208 20.13 -6.96 15.83
N GLU A 209 19.28 -7.62 16.61
CA GLU A 209 17.97 -7.09 16.97
C GLU A 209 18.12 -5.71 17.62
N LYS A 210 17.26 -4.78 17.19
CA LYS A 210 17.13 -3.48 17.82
C LYS A 210 15.84 -3.51 18.62
N ARG A 211 15.85 -3.06 19.87
CA ARG A 211 14.66 -3.03 20.74
C ARG A 211 14.34 -1.61 21.19
N ASN A 212 13.07 -1.36 21.46
CA ASN A 212 12.58 -0.11 22.04
C ASN A 212 12.62 -0.15 23.59
N LYS A 213 12.25 0.95 24.25
CA LYS A 213 12.16 1.08 25.71
C LYS A 213 11.17 0.10 26.34
N ALA A 214 10.15 -0.31 25.59
CA ALA A 214 9.18 -1.34 25.99
C ALA A 214 9.68 -2.78 25.73
N ASN A 215 10.95 -2.95 25.35
CA ASN A 215 11.59 -4.22 25.03
C ASN A 215 11.01 -4.94 23.79
N GLU A 216 10.28 -4.23 22.94
CA GLU A 216 9.73 -4.75 21.69
C GLU A 216 10.77 -4.65 20.56
N VAL A 217 10.77 -5.63 19.66
CA VAL A 217 11.71 -5.69 18.53
C VAL A 217 11.32 -4.67 17.46
N ILE A 218 12.27 -3.85 17.04
CA ILE A 218 12.15 -2.84 15.99
C ILE A 218 12.53 -3.48 14.65
N PRO A 219 11.56 -3.70 13.74
CA PRO A 219 11.83 -4.34 12.46
C PRO A 219 12.66 -3.44 11.54
N ARG A 220 13.77 -3.96 11.03
CA ARG A 220 14.60 -3.26 10.03
C ARG A 220 14.03 -3.47 8.64
N VAL A 221 13.09 -2.62 8.25
CA VAL A 221 12.38 -2.74 6.97
C VAL A 221 13.11 -2.04 5.84
N LYS A 222 13.25 -2.73 4.71
CA LYS A 222 13.71 -2.19 3.44
C LYS A 222 12.65 -2.42 2.37
N THR A 223 12.63 -1.58 1.35
CA THR A 223 11.75 -1.75 0.18
C THR A 223 12.63 -2.14 -1.00
N ILE A 224 12.28 -3.20 -1.71
CA ILE A 224 12.99 -3.64 -2.90
C ILE A 224 12.73 -2.62 -4.02
N PHE A 225 13.80 -1.98 -4.49
CA PHE A 225 13.76 -1.08 -5.64
C PHE A 225 13.84 -1.86 -6.95
N GLY A 226 14.71 -2.86 -7.00
CA GLY A 226 14.90 -3.75 -8.15
C GLY A 226 15.96 -4.81 -7.87
N LEU A 227 16.52 -5.41 -8.92
CA LEU A 227 17.68 -6.28 -8.84
C LEU A 227 18.96 -5.51 -9.20
N ALA A 228 20.11 -6.06 -8.83
CA ALA A 228 21.41 -5.52 -9.21
C ALA A 228 21.55 -5.40 -10.74
N ARG A 229 22.01 -4.24 -11.21
CA ARG A 229 22.11 -3.93 -12.65
C ARG A 229 23.37 -3.11 -12.98
N LYS A 230 23.89 -3.25 -14.21
CA LYS A 230 25.14 -2.63 -14.66
C LYS A 230 25.16 -1.10 -14.61
N ASP A 231 24.01 -0.45 -14.71
CA ASP A 231 23.85 1.01 -14.65
C ASP A 231 23.71 1.55 -13.22
N ASP A 232 23.70 0.67 -12.21
CA ASP A 232 23.67 1.08 -10.81
C ASP A 232 24.97 1.82 -10.44
N GLY A 233 24.83 2.96 -9.77
CA GLY A 233 25.94 3.78 -9.28
C GLY A 233 26.69 4.56 -10.35
N HIS A 234 26.16 4.74 -11.58
CA HIS A 234 26.84 5.42 -12.69
C HIS A 234 27.46 6.80 -12.33
N GLY A 235 26.90 7.52 -11.35
CA GLY A 235 27.42 8.82 -10.87
C GLY A 235 28.39 8.75 -9.70
N MET A 236 28.73 7.56 -9.18
CA MET A 236 29.64 7.38 -8.04
C MET A 236 31.11 7.42 -8.51
N ALA A 237 32.01 7.89 -7.64
CA ALA A 237 33.46 7.83 -7.93
C ALA A 237 33.96 6.39 -8.15
N HIS A 238 33.37 5.44 -7.42
CA HIS A 238 33.65 4.02 -7.52
C HIS A 238 32.33 3.25 -7.69
N PRO A 239 31.80 3.16 -8.92
CA PRO A 239 30.55 2.46 -9.20
C PRO A 239 30.69 0.96 -8.93
N PRO A 240 29.63 0.27 -8.48
CA PRO A 240 29.66 -1.17 -8.30
C PRO A 240 29.90 -1.90 -9.63
N ARG A 241 30.65 -3.00 -9.58
CA ARG A 241 30.96 -3.84 -10.75
C ARG A 241 29.98 -5.01 -10.76
N ILE A 242 29.15 -5.08 -11.80
CA ILE A 242 28.06 -6.04 -11.89
C ILE A 242 28.17 -6.80 -13.21
N ARG A 243 28.27 -8.13 -13.12
CA ARG A 243 28.45 -8.99 -14.30
C ARG A 243 27.25 -8.97 -15.25
N GLN A 244 26.04 -9.07 -14.69
CA GLN A 244 24.79 -9.15 -15.44
C GLN A 244 23.59 -8.66 -14.61
N HIS A 245 22.46 -8.41 -15.27
CA HIS A 245 21.22 -8.05 -14.57
C HIS A 245 20.78 -9.20 -13.64
N GLY A 246 20.51 -8.90 -12.37
CA GLY A 246 20.19 -9.91 -11.36
C GLY A 246 21.37 -10.83 -11.02
N ALA A 247 22.61 -10.31 -11.10
CA ALA A 247 23.80 -11.04 -10.67
C ALA A 247 23.72 -11.46 -9.19
N GLY A 248 24.34 -12.60 -8.89
CA GLY A 248 24.45 -13.15 -7.55
C GLY A 248 25.56 -12.48 -6.72
N ALA A 249 25.67 -12.88 -5.46
CA ALA A 249 26.55 -12.24 -4.48
C ALA A 249 28.05 -12.33 -4.81
N LYS A 250 28.47 -13.32 -5.59
CA LYS A 250 29.86 -13.48 -6.07
C LYS A 250 30.18 -12.65 -7.32
N ASP A 251 29.16 -12.24 -8.06
CA ASP A 251 29.29 -11.53 -9.35
C ASP A 251 28.96 -10.03 -9.24
N VAL A 252 28.82 -9.52 -8.01
CA VAL A 252 28.61 -8.11 -7.70
C VAL A 252 29.66 -7.66 -6.70
N GLU A 253 30.44 -6.66 -7.08
CA GLU A 253 31.44 -6.01 -6.25
C GLU A 253 31.06 -4.57 -5.98
N PHE A 254 31.37 -4.08 -4.78
CA PHE A 254 31.26 -2.67 -4.45
C PHE A 254 32.56 -2.18 -3.82
N TRP A 255 32.78 -0.87 -3.87
CA TRP A 255 33.93 -0.23 -3.27
C TRP A 255 33.77 -0.15 -1.75
N LEU A 256 34.72 -0.74 -1.03
CA LEU A 256 34.85 -0.65 0.42
C LEU A 256 36.04 0.25 0.73
N ASP A 257 35.76 1.39 1.36
CA ASP A 257 36.80 2.28 1.88
C ASP A 257 37.60 1.56 2.98
N GLY A 258 38.92 1.71 2.98
CA GLY A 258 39.80 1.18 4.00
C GLY A 258 39.65 1.96 5.31
N GLU A 259 39.88 1.26 6.42
CA GLU A 259 39.54 1.71 7.77
C GLU A 259 40.21 3.03 8.17
N ALA A 260 39.44 4.12 8.16
CA ALA A 260 39.57 5.17 9.15
C ALA A 260 38.42 4.98 10.15
N ASN A 261 38.73 4.36 11.29
CA ASN A 261 37.91 4.19 12.51
C ASN A 261 36.39 4.36 12.36
N SER A 262 35.70 3.23 12.39
CA SER A 262 34.25 3.09 12.44
C SER A 262 33.61 3.80 13.65
N SER A 263 33.23 5.07 13.49
CA SER A 263 32.16 5.68 14.28
C SER A 263 31.61 6.99 13.66
N ARG A 264 31.01 6.94 12.47
CA ARG A 264 29.90 7.83 12.04
C ARG A 264 29.57 7.61 10.58
N ALA A 265 28.31 7.27 10.28
CA ALA A 265 27.83 7.21 8.90
C ALA A 265 28.05 8.54 8.13
N PRO A 266 28.10 8.51 6.79
CA PRO A 266 28.69 9.57 5.98
C PRO A 266 27.97 10.93 6.12
N LYS A 267 28.76 12.01 6.20
CA LYS A 267 28.29 13.39 6.00
C LYS A 267 28.21 13.67 4.51
N ALA A 268 27.02 13.91 3.97
CA ALA A 268 26.87 14.52 2.66
C ALA A 268 27.14 16.03 2.78
N ALA A 269 28.16 16.53 2.09
CA ALA A 269 28.45 17.95 2.02
C ALA A 269 27.40 18.65 1.14
N ALA A 270 26.64 19.57 1.75
CA ALA A 270 25.72 20.45 1.05
C ALA A 270 26.49 21.64 0.46
N LYS A 271 26.51 21.78 -0.87
CA LYS A 271 26.89 23.05 -1.52
C LYS A 271 25.68 24.00 -1.46
N GLY A 272 25.74 24.98 -0.57
CA GLY A 272 24.87 26.14 -0.56
C GLY A 272 25.25 27.11 -1.68
N GLY A 273 24.27 27.54 -2.47
CA GLY A 273 24.44 28.58 -3.47
C GLY A 273 24.29 29.97 -2.86
N ALA A 274 25.24 30.85 -3.15
CA ALA A 274 25.11 32.30 -3.00
C ALA A 274 25.56 32.98 -4.30
N LYS A 275 24.68 33.85 -4.83
CA LYS A 275 24.92 34.70 -6.00
C LYS A 275 25.94 35.79 -5.65
N GLY A 276 26.94 35.98 -6.51
CA GLY A 276 27.77 37.18 -6.56
C GLY A 276 28.28 37.40 -7.99
N LYS A 277 27.95 38.56 -8.59
CA LYS A 277 28.42 39.02 -9.91
C LYS A 277 29.87 39.50 -9.80
N GLY A 278 30.73 39.12 -10.75
CA GLY A 278 32.04 39.74 -10.95
C GLY A 278 32.79 39.14 -12.14
N LYS A 279 33.10 39.97 -13.14
CA LYS A 279 33.88 39.64 -14.36
C LYS A 279 35.37 39.45 -14.03
N GLY A 280 36.02 38.48 -14.67
CA GLY A 280 37.48 38.40 -14.76
C GLY A 280 37.92 37.12 -15.48
N LYS A 281 38.54 37.27 -16.66
CA LYS A 281 39.25 36.20 -17.40
C LYS A 281 40.54 35.88 -16.64
N ASP A 282 40.85 34.61 -16.42
CA ASP A 282 42.19 34.05 -16.62
C ASP A 282 42.17 32.52 -16.67
N LYS A 283 43.03 31.96 -17.53
CA LYS A 283 43.22 30.53 -17.77
C LYS A 283 44.07 29.92 -16.65
N ALA A 284 43.64 28.79 -16.09
CA ALA A 284 44.52 27.88 -15.34
C ALA A 284 44.01 26.42 -15.44
N GLN A 285 44.96 25.50 -15.55
CA GLN A 285 44.81 24.04 -15.71
C GLN A 285 43.98 23.38 -14.60
N PRO A 286 43.30 22.25 -14.89
CA PRO A 286 42.71 21.43 -13.84
C PRO A 286 43.78 20.52 -13.24
N GLU A 287 44.32 20.88 -12.08
CA GLU A 287 45.00 19.92 -11.20
C GLU A 287 43.94 19.08 -10.48
N SER A 288 43.84 17.83 -10.90
CA SER A 288 43.11 16.78 -10.19
C SER A 288 43.93 16.28 -9.00
N SER A 289 43.75 16.87 -7.82
CA SER A 289 44.23 16.28 -6.58
C SER A 289 43.21 15.26 -6.06
N ALA A 290 43.25 14.06 -6.65
CA ALA A 290 42.58 12.89 -6.10
C ALA A 290 43.31 12.47 -4.81
N ALA A 291 42.70 12.75 -3.66
CA ALA A 291 43.13 12.16 -2.40
C ALA A 291 42.96 10.64 -2.51
N SER A 292 44.09 9.93 -2.56
CA SER A 292 44.18 8.48 -2.58
C SER A 292 43.72 7.92 -1.23
N GLY A 293 42.42 7.68 -1.09
CA GLY A 293 41.87 6.87 -0.01
C GLY A 293 42.17 5.40 -0.30
N SER A 294 42.87 4.71 0.59
CA SER A 294 43.07 3.27 0.48
C SER A 294 41.73 2.57 0.55
N GLY A 295 41.19 2.08 -0.55
CA GLY A 295 39.96 1.29 -0.62
C GLY A 295 40.11 0.15 -1.60
N ARG A 296 39.19 -0.82 -1.57
CA ARG A 296 39.21 -1.97 -2.46
C ARG A 296 37.82 -2.38 -2.90
N TYR A 297 37.72 -2.97 -4.09
CA TYR A 297 36.52 -3.70 -4.46
C TYR A 297 36.44 -5.00 -3.66
N ILE A 298 35.24 -5.31 -3.18
CA ILE A 298 34.92 -6.54 -2.48
C ILE A 298 33.59 -7.09 -3.02
N THR A 299 33.50 -8.41 -3.20
CA THR A 299 32.24 -9.05 -3.56
C THR A 299 31.24 -8.93 -2.41
N VAL A 300 29.94 -8.86 -2.72
CA VAL A 300 28.91 -8.89 -1.67
C VAL A 300 29.01 -10.19 -0.85
N PHE A 301 29.37 -11.31 -1.48
CA PHE A 301 29.61 -12.59 -0.80
C PHE A 301 30.72 -12.48 0.26
N ASP A 302 31.89 -11.93 -0.11
CA ASP A 302 33.02 -11.79 0.80
C ASP A 302 32.73 -10.78 1.91
N PHE A 303 32.04 -9.68 1.60
CA PHE A 303 31.63 -8.70 2.59
C PHE A 303 30.72 -9.33 3.66
N PHE A 304 29.69 -10.07 3.26
CA PHE A 304 28.81 -10.74 4.23
C PHE A 304 29.54 -11.81 5.04
N ARG A 305 30.47 -12.54 4.43
CA ARG A 305 31.31 -13.53 5.11
C ARG A 305 32.23 -12.89 6.15
N ILE A 306 32.92 -11.81 5.79
CA ILE A 306 33.94 -11.18 6.66
C ILE A 306 33.28 -10.28 7.71
N THR A 307 32.34 -9.42 7.32
CA THR A 307 31.77 -8.37 8.19
C THR A 307 30.66 -8.90 9.09
N TYR A 308 29.85 -9.84 8.61
CA TYR A 308 28.70 -10.36 9.37
C TYR A 308 28.87 -11.83 9.78
N ASN A 309 30.03 -12.44 9.54
CA ASN A 309 30.29 -13.86 9.76
C ASN A 309 29.19 -14.75 9.13
N ARG A 310 28.69 -14.37 7.93
CA ARG A 310 27.55 -15.01 7.28
C ARG A 310 27.96 -15.61 5.94
N VAL A 311 28.06 -16.93 5.89
CA VAL A 311 28.28 -17.67 4.65
C VAL A 311 26.94 -17.91 3.95
N LEU A 312 26.78 -17.29 2.78
CA LEU A 312 25.59 -17.43 1.93
C LEU A 312 25.53 -18.84 1.33
N GLN A 313 24.39 -19.53 1.50
CA GLN A 313 24.15 -20.89 1.01
C GLN A 313 23.73 -20.92 -0.46
N HIS A 314 23.15 -19.83 -0.95
CA HIS A 314 22.67 -19.69 -2.31
C HIS A 314 23.23 -18.40 -2.95
N PRO A 315 24.57 -18.28 -3.08
CA PRO A 315 25.21 -17.08 -3.60
C PRO A 315 24.84 -16.76 -5.06
N GLN A 316 24.26 -17.72 -5.78
CA GLN A 316 23.76 -17.56 -7.15
C GLN A 316 22.41 -16.82 -7.23
N LEU A 317 21.67 -16.68 -6.12
CA LEU A 317 20.41 -15.96 -6.12
C LEU A 317 20.63 -14.47 -6.46
N PRO A 318 19.77 -13.86 -7.28
CA PRO A 318 19.88 -12.44 -7.61
C PRO A 318 19.93 -11.55 -6.36
N LEU A 319 20.90 -10.64 -6.34
CA LEU A 319 20.93 -9.59 -5.31
C LEU A 319 19.81 -8.58 -5.53
N ILE A 320 19.11 -8.25 -4.44
CA ILE A 320 18.12 -7.18 -4.44
C ILE A 320 18.82 -5.83 -4.18
N ASN A 321 18.41 -4.80 -4.91
CA ASN A 321 18.77 -3.42 -4.63
C ASN A 321 17.64 -2.78 -3.79
N CYS A 322 17.97 -2.35 -2.57
CA CYS A 322 17.06 -1.64 -1.65
C CYS A 322 17.33 -0.13 -1.55
N GLY A 323 18.24 0.38 -2.39
CA GLY A 323 18.55 1.81 -2.53
C GLY A 323 17.81 2.39 -3.74
N ASN A 324 18.55 3.01 -4.64
CA ASN A 324 18.08 3.44 -5.96
C ASN A 324 19.18 3.21 -7.01
N ARG A 325 18.99 3.69 -8.25
CA ARG A 325 20.02 3.54 -9.31
C ARG A 325 21.24 4.40 -9.02
N GLU A 326 21.08 5.57 -8.41
CA GLU A 326 22.18 6.51 -8.14
C GLU A 326 23.03 6.11 -6.93
N ASN A 327 22.38 5.54 -5.91
CA ASN A 327 22.94 5.11 -4.62
C ASN A 327 22.41 3.70 -4.31
N PRO A 328 22.97 2.67 -4.97
CA PRO A 328 22.52 1.30 -4.79
C PRO A 328 22.87 0.74 -3.40
N MET A 329 22.02 -0.18 -2.91
CA MET A 329 22.24 -0.90 -1.66
C MET A 329 21.89 -2.37 -1.89
N TYR A 330 22.90 -3.23 -2.01
CA TYR A 330 22.70 -4.66 -2.29
C TYR A 330 22.50 -5.47 -1.03
N LEU A 331 21.48 -6.33 -1.03
CA LEU A 331 21.23 -7.30 0.02
C LEU A 331 21.06 -8.71 -0.60
N PRO A 332 21.71 -9.75 -0.03
CA PRO A 332 21.41 -11.14 -0.34
C PRO A 332 19.95 -11.47 0.02
N ALA A 333 19.26 -12.22 -0.84
CA ALA A 333 17.90 -12.64 -0.55
C ALA A 333 17.79 -13.44 0.76
N GLU A 334 18.82 -14.22 1.09
CA GLU A 334 18.92 -15.05 2.28
C GLU A 334 18.85 -14.28 3.61
N VAL A 335 19.10 -12.97 3.59
CA VAL A 335 19.04 -12.12 4.79
C VAL A 335 17.77 -11.26 4.83
N CYS A 336 16.75 -11.62 4.06
CA CYS A 336 15.50 -10.88 3.88
C CYS A 336 14.27 -11.76 4.10
N VAL A 337 13.29 -11.22 4.83
CA VAL A 337 12.00 -11.87 5.13
C VAL A 337 10.86 -10.96 4.67
N VAL A 338 9.92 -11.49 3.91
CA VAL A 338 8.74 -10.79 3.39
C VAL A 338 7.66 -10.74 4.47
N PHE A 339 7.12 -9.55 4.75
CA PHE A 339 6.00 -9.37 5.67
C PHE A 339 4.68 -9.87 5.08
N ALA A 340 3.79 -10.37 5.94
CA ALA A 340 2.42 -10.67 5.58
C ALA A 340 1.61 -9.41 5.21
N GLY A 341 0.52 -9.61 4.47
CA GLY A 341 -0.43 -8.53 4.16
C GLY A 341 0.05 -7.54 3.10
N GLN A 342 1.07 -7.89 2.32
CA GLN A 342 1.54 -7.06 1.21
C GLN A 342 0.78 -7.38 -0.08
N PRO A 343 -0.05 -6.47 -0.61
CA PRO A 343 -0.81 -6.74 -1.81
C PRO A 343 0.10 -6.80 -3.04
N SER A 344 -0.15 -7.78 -3.90
CA SER A 344 0.50 -7.88 -5.20
C SER A 344 0.01 -6.77 -6.12
N ARG A 345 0.96 -6.10 -6.77
CA ARG A 345 0.69 -5.08 -7.80
C ARG A 345 0.82 -5.63 -9.22
N SER A 346 1.28 -6.89 -9.33
CA SER A 346 1.50 -7.56 -10.60
C SER A 346 0.17 -8.06 -11.16
N LYS A 347 0.00 -7.97 -12.48
CA LYS A 347 -1.13 -8.59 -13.17
C LYS A 347 -1.05 -10.10 -12.96
N LEU A 348 -2.15 -10.70 -12.50
CA LEU A 348 -2.28 -12.14 -12.40
C LEU A 348 -2.26 -12.76 -13.80
N ASP A 349 -1.56 -13.89 -13.96
CA ASP A 349 -1.63 -14.67 -15.18
C ASP A 349 -2.95 -15.45 -15.30
N GLY A 350 -3.15 -16.19 -16.40
CA GLY A 350 -4.40 -16.89 -16.68
C GLY A 350 -4.74 -17.93 -15.61
N THR A 351 -3.75 -18.68 -15.14
CA THR A 351 -3.91 -19.71 -14.11
C THR A 351 -4.25 -19.07 -12.77
N GLN A 352 -3.48 -18.04 -12.37
CA GLN A 352 -3.75 -17.26 -11.15
C GLN A 352 -5.14 -16.61 -11.18
N THR A 353 -5.54 -16.08 -12.33
CA THR A 353 -6.86 -15.47 -12.52
C THR A 353 -7.97 -16.52 -12.38
N GLN A 354 -7.79 -17.71 -12.94
CA GLN A 354 -8.75 -18.80 -12.79
C GLN A 354 -8.88 -19.24 -11.33
N GLN A 355 -7.78 -19.36 -10.58
CA GLN A 355 -7.82 -19.70 -9.16
C GLN A 355 -8.47 -18.61 -8.32
N MET A 356 -8.17 -17.33 -8.60
CA MET A 356 -8.85 -16.19 -8.00
C MET A 356 -10.37 -16.27 -8.24
N ILE A 357 -10.82 -16.54 -9.47
CA ILE A 357 -12.24 -16.67 -9.81
C ILE A 357 -12.86 -17.83 -9.04
N ARG A 358 -12.22 -19.00 -9.01
CA ARG A 358 -12.72 -20.17 -8.26
C ARG A 358 -12.91 -19.87 -6.78
N HIS A 359 -11.99 -19.14 -6.17
CA HIS A 359 -12.09 -18.75 -4.76
C HIS A 359 -13.13 -17.64 -4.53
N ALA A 360 -13.29 -16.72 -5.47
CA ALA A 360 -14.14 -15.54 -5.32
C ALA A 360 -15.61 -15.77 -5.68
N VAL A 361 -15.90 -16.70 -6.60
CA VAL A 361 -17.27 -17.00 -7.05
C VAL A 361 -18.01 -17.75 -5.94
N ARG A 362 -19.03 -17.09 -5.40
CA ARG A 362 -19.86 -17.59 -4.29
C ARG A 362 -21.31 -17.26 -4.55
N LYS A 363 -22.21 -18.01 -3.91
CA LYS A 363 -23.63 -17.75 -3.98
C LYS A 363 -24.01 -16.54 -3.13
N PRO A 364 -25.09 -15.80 -3.47
CA PRO A 364 -25.47 -14.58 -2.75
C PRO A 364 -25.65 -14.76 -1.25
N TRP A 365 -26.24 -15.88 -0.80
CA TRP A 365 -26.46 -16.15 0.62
C TRP A 365 -25.16 -16.38 1.39
N GLU A 366 -24.15 -16.98 0.77
CA GLU A 366 -22.82 -17.18 1.39
C GLU A 366 -22.09 -15.84 1.55
N ASN A 367 -22.22 -14.94 0.58
CA ASN A 367 -21.70 -13.58 0.69
C ASN A 367 -22.42 -12.80 1.79
N ALA A 368 -23.75 -12.89 1.87
CA ALA A 368 -24.54 -12.29 2.94
C ALA A 368 -24.08 -12.79 4.33
N ALA A 369 -23.89 -14.11 4.48
CA ALA A 369 -23.39 -14.72 5.71
C ALA A 369 -22.00 -14.19 6.09
N SER A 370 -21.05 -14.13 5.16
CA SER A 370 -19.71 -13.57 5.43
C SER A 370 -19.74 -12.08 5.74
N ILE A 371 -20.60 -11.29 5.09
CA ILE A 371 -20.73 -9.85 5.40
C ILE A 371 -21.18 -9.65 6.85
N VAL A 372 -22.17 -10.43 7.29
CA VAL A 372 -22.70 -10.33 8.67
C VAL A 372 -21.75 -10.94 9.69
N GLY A 373 -21.17 -12.10 9.40
CA GLY A 373 -20.34 -12.86 10.35
C GLY A 373 -18.90 -12.35 10.48
N GLU A 374 -18.30 -11.86 9.39
CA GLU A 374 -16.87 -11.47 9.35
C GLU A 374 -16.69 -10.00 8.95
N GLY A 375 -17.55 -9.50 8.06
CA GLY A 375 -17.41 -8.18 7.44
C GLY A 375 -17.48 -7.05 8.45
N ILE A 376 -18.50 -7.06 9.32
CA ILE A 376 -18.74 -6.04 10.36
C ILE A 376 -17.49 -5.84 11.24
N GLN A 377 -16.90 -6.94 11.72
CA GLN A 377 -15.69 -6.88 12.55
C GLN A 377 -14.49 -6.40 11.74
N THR A 378 -14.30 -6.91 10.51
CA THR A 378 -13.15 -6.56 9.66
C THR A 378 -13.12 -5.07 9.30
N VAL A 379 -14.29 -4.44 9.13
CA VAL A 379 -14.38 -3.00 8.82
C VAL A 379 -14.41 -2.10 10.06
N GLY A 380 -14.38 -2.68 11.26
CA GLY A 380 -14.34 -1.93 12.52
C GLY A 380 -15.68 -1.31 12.93
N LEU A 381 -16.80 -1.95 12.60
CA LEU A 381 -18.14 -1.51 13.00
C LEU A 381 -18.59 -2.11 14.35
N ASP A 382 -17.66 -2.22 15.29
CA ASP A 382 -17.93 -2.71 16.64
C ASP A 382 -17.33 -1.73 17.66
N GLU A 383 -18.17 -1.25 18.59
CA GLU A 383 -17.81 -0.23 19.59
C GLU A 383 -16.83 -0.76 20.66
N ASN A 384 -16.64 -2.07 20.75
CA ASN A 384 -15.67 -2.68 21.66
C ASN A 384 -14.27 -2.67 21.07
N SER A 385 -14.15 -2.85 19.75
CA SER A 385 -12.87 -2.88 19.04
C SER A 385 -12.48 -1.52 18.44
N ASN A 386 -13.44 -0.65 18.10
CA ASN A 386 -13.19 0.65 17.49
C ASN A 386 -13.63 1.80 18.42
N VAL A 387 -12.66 2.34 19.18
CA VAL A 387 -12.86 3.46 20.13
C VAL A 387 -13.42 4.72 19.45
N LEU A 388 -13.12 4.94 18.17
CA LEU A 388 -13.60 6.13 17.45
C LEU A 388 -15.13 6.13 17.29
N LEU A 389 -15.78 4.97 17.17
CA LEU A 389 -17.24 4.89 17.12
C LEU A 389 -17.86 5.47 18.39
N ARG A 390 -17.30 5.09 19.55
CA ARG A 390 -17.74 5.57 20.85
C ARG A 390 -17.49 7.06 21.03
N SER A 391 -16.29 7.55 20.66
CA SER A 391 -15.98 8.98 20.76
C SER A 391 -16.92 9.83 19.89
N PHE A 392 -17.14 9.44 18.64
CA PHE A 392 -17.99 10.19 17.72
C PHE A 392 -19.48 9.98 17.98
N GLY A 393 -19.85 9.09 18.90
CA GLY A 393 -21.25 8.78 19.21
C GLY A 393 -21.98 8.10 18.05
N LEU A 394 -21.24 7.42 17.17
CA LEU A 394 -21.80 6.72 16.01
C LEU A 394 -22.08 5.27 16.37
N ARG A 395 -23.34 4.87 16.21
CA ARG A 395 -23.80 3.49 16.42
C ARG A 395 -24.21 2.88 15.08
N THR A 396 -24.00 1.58 14.95
CA THR A 396 -24.51 0.83 13.79
C THR A 396 -25.54 -0.18 14.23
N THR A 397 -26.61 -0.31 13.45
CA THR A 397 -27.59 -1.39 13.65
C THR A 397 -27.06 -2.63 12.93
N PRO A 398 -26.82 -3.75 13.65
CA PRO A 398 -26.32 -4.96 13.02
C PRO A 398 -27.38 -5.59 12.12
N GLY A 399 -26.92 -6.23 11.05
CA GLY A 399 -27.76 -6.98 10.12
C GLY A 399 -27.98 -6.28 8.78
N LEU A 400 -28.43 -7.07 7.80
CA LEU A 400 -28.74 -6.57 6.46
C LEU A 400 -30.09 -5.87 6.45
N ILE A 401 -30.15 -4.74 5.77
CA ILE A 401 -31.41 -4.02 5.57
C ILE A 401 -32.31 -4.84 4.66
N LYS A 402 -33.55 -5.05 5.08
CA LYS A 402 -34.61 -5.66 4.28
C LYS A 402 -35.36 -4.58 3.52
N VAL A 403 -35.50 -4.75 2.21
CA VAL A 403 -36.18 -3.80 1.33
C VAL A 403 -37.21 -4.57 0.51
N PRO A 404 -38.46 -4.07 0.36
CA PRO A 404 -39.43 -4.69 -0.53
C PRO A 404 -38.95 -4.59 -1.99
N GLY A 405 -38.80 -5.74 -2.64
CA GLY A 405 -38.47 -5.85 -4.06
C GLY A 405 -39.71 -6.05 -4.91
N ARG A 406 -39.63 -5.65 -6.19
CA ARG A 406 -40.65 -5.97 -7.21
C ARG A 406 -39.97 -6.64 -8.40
N VAL A 407 -40.55 -7.74 -8.89
CA VAL A 407 -40.12 -8.40 -10.13
C VAL A 407 -41.02 -7.89 -11.24
N LEU A 408 -40.45 -7.16 -12.20
CA LEU A 408 -41.20 -6.65 -13.35
C LEU A 408 -41.41 -7.76 -14.39
N ALA A 409 -42.54 -7.72 -15.08
CA ALA A 409 -42.77 -8.59 -16.22
C ALA A 409 -41.76 -8.28 -17.33
N GLY A 410 -41.11 -9.32 -17.86
CA GLY A 410 -40.19 -9.18 -18.98
C GLY A 410 -40.93 -8.78 -20.27
N PRO A 411 -40.28 -8.06 -21.19
CA PRO A 411 -40.88 -7.73 -22.48
C PRO A 411 -41.05 -8.98 -23.35
N LYS A 412 -42.02 -8.95 -24.26
CA LYS A 412 -42.12 -9.96 -25.33
C LYS A 412 -41.06 -9.67 -26.40
N VAL A 413 -40.23 -10.66 -26.70
CA VAL A 413 -39.22 -10.57 -27.76
C VAL A 413 -39.77 -11.24 -29.01
N ILE A 414 -40.02 -10.45 -30.05
CA ILE A 414 -40.60 -10.92 -31.31
C ILE A 414 -39.51 -11.04 -32.38
N TYR A 415 -39.53 -12.17 -33.08
CA TYR A 415 -38.65 -12.55 -34.17
C TYR A 415 -39.43 -12.67 -35.49
N ARG A 416 -38.73 -13.07 -36.55
CA ARG A 416 -39.31 -13.16 -37.90
C ARG A 416 -40.59 -14.00 -37.90
N GLY A 417 -41.59 -13.56 -38.66
CA GLY A 417 -42.88 -14.23 -38.76
C GLY A 417 -43.70 -14.15 -37.47
N ASN A 418 -43.51 -13.09 -36.67
CA ASN A 418 -44.21 -12.87 -35.40
C ASN A 418 -44.00 -14.00 -34.36
N LYS A 419 -42.90 -14.76 -34.48
CA LYS A 419 -42.55 -15.79 -33.49
C LYS A 419 -42.03 -15.12 -32.23
N ALA A 420 -42.59 -15.47 -31.09
CA ALA A 420 -42.09 -15.01 -29.79
C ALA A 420 -40.98 -15.93 -29.28
N ALA A 421 -39.94 -15.36 -28.68
CA ALA A 421 -39.06 -16.13 -27.81
C ALA A 421 -39.79 -16.54 -26.52
N ASP A 422 -39.23 -17.50 -25.79
CA ASP A 422 -39.67 -17.90 -24.45
C ASP A 422 -38.62 -17.47 -23.41
N PRO A 423 -38.62 -16.19 -22.94
CA PRO A 423 -37.69 -15.75 -21.91
C PRO A 423 -37.99 -16.41 -20.57
N ARG A 424 -37.01 -17.14 -20.04
CA ARG A 424 -37.04 -17.69 -18.67
C ARG A 424 -35.92 -17.07 -17.86
N PHE A 425 -36.28 -16.46 -16.73
CA PHE A 425 -35.31 -15.77 -15.85
C PHE A 425 -34.40 -14.78 -16.59
N GLY A 426 -34.95 -14.06 -17.57
CA GLY A 426 -34.21 -13.08 -18.37
C GLY A 426 -33.31 -13.68 -19.46
N SER A 427 -33.43 -14.96 -19.79
CA SER A 427 -32.66 -15.64 -20.84
C SER A 427 -33.55 -16.41 -21.81
N TRP A 428 -33.16 -16.45 -23.08
CA TRP A 428 -33.74 -17.32 -24.11
C TRP A 428 -32.65 -17.71 -25.11
N ASN A 429 -32.88 -18.74 -25.90
CA ASN A 429 -32.02 -19.14 -27.01
C ASN A 429 -32.74 -18.93 -28.35
N MET A 430 -32.02 -19.15 -29.46
CA MET A 430 -32.55 -18.98 -30.82
C MET A 430 -33.08 -20.28 -31.45
N ILE A 431 -33.38 -21.30 -30.64
CA ILE A 431 -33.94 -22.55 -31.17
C ILE A 431 -35.31 -22.24 -31.81
N ASN A 432 -35.49 -22.67 -33.06
CA ASN A 432 -36.73 -22.51 -33.85
C ASN A 432 -37.19 -21.06 -34.13
N ILE A 433 -36.33 -20.07 -33.93
CA ILE A 433 -36.58 -18.65 -34.22
C ILE A 433 -35.46 -18.06 -35.11
N GLN A 434 -35.82 -17.17 -36.02
CA GLN A 434 -34.91 -16.52 -36.98
C GLN A 434 -34.85 -15.02 -36.75
N PHE A 435 -33.71 -14.39 -37.02
CA PHE A 435 -33.58 -12.92 -36.95
C PHE A 435 -34.72 -12.22 -37.66
N ASN A 436 -35.33 -11.21 -37.01
CA ASN A 436 -36.47 -10.45 -37.54
C ASN A 436 -36.17 -9.91 -38.95
N THR A 437 -34.97 -9.35 -39.12
CA THR A 437 -34.37 -9.01 -40.42
C THR A 437 -33.02 -9.71 -40.52
N GLY A 438 -32.95 -10.76 -41.34
CA GLY A 438 -31.69 -11.46 -41.62
C GLY A 438 -30.96 -10.82 -42.80
N ALA A 439 -29.62 -10.79 -42.74
CA ALA A 439 -28.80 -10.45 -43.90
C ALA A 439 -28.61 -11.69 -44.78
N SER A 440 -28.63 -11.51 -46.10
CA SER A 440 -28.18 -12.54 -47.03
C SER A 440 -26.68 -12.42 -47.21
N LEU A 441 -25.93 -13.45 -46.86
CA LEU A 441 -24.51 -13.54 -47.20
C LEU A 441 -24.42 -14.16 -48.60
N ALA A 442 -24.12 -13.34 -49.60
CA ALA A 442 -23.71 -13.85 -50.91
C ALA A 442 -22.38 -14.60 -50.74
N LYS A 443 -22.27 -15.77 -51.38
CA LYS A 443 -21.06 -16.60 -51.35
C LYS A 443 -19.91 -15.97 -52.13
#